data_AF-A0A1G4A0J7-F1
#
_entry.id   AF-A0A1G4A0J7-F1
#
_cell.length_a   1.000
_cell.length_b   1.000
_cell.length_c   1.000
_cell.angle_alpha   90.00
_cell.angle_beta   90.00
_cell.angle_gamma   90.00
#
_symmetry.space_group_name_H-M   'P 1'
#
loop_
_entity.id
_entity.type
_entity.pdbx_description
1 polymer ?
#
loop_
_entity_poly.entity_id
_entity_poly.type
_entity_poly.pdbx_seq_one_letter_code
_entity_poly.pdbx_strand_id
1 'polypeptide(L)'
;MSKSVWWLQFAQSALGIDGLKKPFFAQVGDYPLYIAPPGSPNSGFGDLAYRPPSSGIGGFMEYHIRVKGSQPDGGHAAYWRWWTEAWRMKGEGGILGFLYEANLPPLPAAKPPSDLPQSKIFHGIGIASLHTTLLDARDDVHFLMKSSPFGTQSHGHNPHNTFQLNAYGEPLLTTCVYRDLHGSKFHYNWVHNTIAHNGVLVDGEGQIKHTAAPHGRIAEERLTPAWDYIAGDATDAYGGRLKRFRRNVAFVKGDAPVIVIYDDLVAAQPSTFQFMLHSLKAFEVDDKAAQLSVEQPKAGVTVRYLSPVPLAFRQWDGFEPKPKKPFPNQWHVEAATQDKRDALGMLTVIVPYRAGQRADWKAERLETATAIGARVTCGGKTTLIGFNKAVMGTKATLGGANFAGPVLVR
;
A
#
# COMPACT_ATOMS: atom_id res chain seq x y z
N MET A 1 -2.35 -21.56 7.52
CA MET A 1 -1.59 -21.54 6.25
C MET A 1 -0.90 -22.87 5.92
N SER A 2 -0.80 -23.84 6.84
CA SER A 2 -0.14 -25.13 6.56
C SER A 2 -0.88 -26.03 5.56
N LYS A 3 -2.19 -25.87 5.34
CA LYS A 3 -2.98 -26.79 4.49
C LYS A 3 -2.44 -26.95 3.05
N SER A 4 -1.90 -25.90 2.43
CA SER A 4 -1.33 -26.02 1.07
C SER A 4 -0.05 -26.85 1.05
N VAL A 5 0.81 -26.69 2.07
CA VAL A 5 2.05 -27.46 2.23
C VAL A 5 1.77 -28.96 2.34
N TRP A 6 0.68 -29.34 3.03
CA TRP A 6 0.28 -30.74 3.16
C TRP A 6 -0.14 -31.34 1.82
N TRP A 7 -0.94 -30.59 1.04
CA TRP A 7 -1.36 -31.04 -0.29
C TRP A 7 -0.20 -31.12 -1.28
N LEU A 8 0.77 -30.21 -1.20
CA LEU A 8 1.99 -30.27 -2.03
C LEU A 8 2.81 -31.52 -1.70
N GLN A 9 3.01 -31.81 -0.42
CA GLN A 9 3.72 -33.02 0.01
C GLN A 9 2.97 -34.29 -0.35
N PHE A 10 1.65 -34.34 -0.15
CA PHE A 10 0.84 -35.49 -0.55
C PHE A 10 0.90 -35.72 -2.06
N ALA A 11 0.70 -34.67 -2.87
CA ALA A 11 0.77 -34.77 -4.32
C ALA A 11 2.14 -35.28 -4.79
N GLN A 12 3.22 -34.81 -4.17
CA GLN A 12 4.56 -35.28 -4.50
C GLN A 12 4.80 -36.72 -4.05
N SER A 13 4.56 -37.04 -2.78
CA SER A 13 4.93 -38.33 -2.19
C SER A 13 4.00 -39.48 -2.59
N ALA A 14 2.70 -39.23 -2.73
CA ALA A 14 1.72 -40.27 -3.05
C ALA A 14 1.45 -40.39 -4.55
N LEU A 15 1.56 -39.28 -5.31
CA LEU A 15 1.17 -39.24 -6.72
C LEU A 15 2.33 -38.92 -7.68
N GLY A 16 3.52 -38.58 -7.17
CA GLY A 16 4.65 -38.15 -8.01
C GLY A 16 4.45 -36.80 -8.70
N ILE A 17 3.50 -35.98 -8.23
CA ILE A 17 3.16 -34.69 -8.83
C ILE A 17 3.83 -33.55 -8.06
N ASP A 18 4.83 -32.93 -8.69
CA ASP A 18 5.51 -31.77 -8.12
C ASP A 18 4.71 -30.47 -8.36
N GLY A 19 3.93 -30.09 -7.35
CA GLY A 19 3.18 -28.84 -7.37
C GLY A 19 4.04 -27.56 -7.30
N LEU A 20 5.30 -27.65 -6.85
CA LEU A 20 6.21 -26.51 -6.70
C LEU A 20 6.75 -26.01 -8.05
N LYS A 21 6.55 -26.76 -9.14
CA LYS A 21 6.82 -26.33 -10.52
C LYS A 21 5.94 -25.15 -10.96
N LYS A 22 4.84 -24.86 -10.26
CA LYS A 22 4.05 -23.66 -10.54
C LYS A 22 4.89 -22.41 -10.20
N PRO A 23 5.07 -21.45 -11.13
CA PRO A 23 5.92 -20.26 -10.91
C PRO A 23 5.56 -19.44 -9.66
N PHE A 24 4.30 -19.51 -9.20
CA PHE A 24 3.86 -18.92 -7.93
C PHE A 24 4.79 -19.29 -6.75
N PHE A 25 5.22 -20.54 -6.65
CA PHE A 25 6.03 -21.01 -5.52
C PHE A 25 7.49 -20.54 -5.56
N ALA A 26 7.97 -20.05 -6.70
CA ALA A 26 9.28 -19.39 -6.79
C ALA A 26 9.29 -18.02 -6.08
N GLN A 27 8.12 -17.44 -5.79
CA GLN A 27 7.97 -16.10 -5.20
C GLN A 27 7.08 -16.08 -3.95
N VAL A 28 6.68 -17.24 -3.44
CA VAL A 28 5.68 -17.33 -2.35
C VAL A 28 6.12 -16.59 -1.08
N GLY A 29 7.42 -16.59 -0.79
CA GLY A 29 8.00 -15.87 0.36
C GLY A 29 8.21 -14.38 0.12
N ASP A 30 8.11 -13.90 -1.11
CA ASP A 30 8.29 -12.48 -1.41
C ASP A 30 7.13 -11.66 -0.85
N TYR A 31 5.91 -12.19 -0.87
CA TYR A 31 4.76 -11.46 -0.35
C TYR A 31 4.93 -11.07 1.14
N PRO A 32 5.15 -11.99 2.09
CA PRO A 32 5.36 -11.60 3.48
C PRO A 32 6.62 -10.73 3.67
N LEU A 33 7.70 -10.96 2.91
CA LEU A 33 8.93 -10.16 2.97
C LEU A 33 8.68 -8.68 2.64
N TYR A 34 8.00 -8.40 1.53
CA TYR A 34 7.73 -7.02 1.09
C TYR A 34 6.56 -6.38 1.86
N ILE A 35 5.57 -7.14 2.30
CA ILE A 35 4.41 -6.56 3.00
C ILE A 35 4.72 -6.25 4.48
N ALA A 36 5.56 -7.07 5.11
CA ALA A 36 5.96 -6.87 6.50
C ALA A 36 7.47 -7.14 6.68
N PRO A 37 8.34 -6.22 6.22
CA PRO A 37 9.76 -6.25 6.58
C PRO A 37 9.96 -6.31 8.11
N PRO A 38 11.10 -6.80 8.60
CA PRO A 38 11.36 -6.90 10.04
C PRO A 38 11.04 -5.62 10.80
N GLY A 39 10.29 -5.72 11.90
CA GLY A 39 9.87 -4.56 12.69
C GLY A 39 8.61 -3.85 12.19
N SER A 40 7.98 -4.31 11.11
CA SER A 40 6.73 -3.72 10.61
C SER A 40 5.62 -3.71 11.68
N PRO A 41 4.88 -2.60 11.85
CA PRO A 41 3.81 -2.52 12.85
C PRO A 41 2.57 -3.34 12.46
N ASN A 42 2.42 -3.71 11.18
CA ASN A 42 1.26 -4.41 10.65
C ASN A 42 1.62 -5.31 9.45
N SER A 43 0.63 -6.02 8.92
CA SER A 43 0.73 -6.97 7.81
C SER A 43 -0.02 -6.49 6.56
N GLY A 44 -0.20 -5.18 6.38
CA GLY A 44 -0.80 -4.59 5.19
C GLY A 44 -2.31 -4.70 5.10
N PHE A 45 -2.83 -5.22 3.99
CA PHE A 45 -4.27 -5.26 3.68
C PHE A 45 -4.95 -6.57 4.09
N GLY A 46 -6.28 -6.52 4.16
CA GLY A 46 -7.14 -7.65 4.46
C GLY A 46 -7.39 -7.88 5.95
N ASP A 47 -8.32 -8.79 6.26
CA ASP A 47 -8.81 -8.93 7.62
C ASP A 47 -7.72 -9.26 8.64
N LEU A 48 -7.75 -8.54 9.76
CA LEU A 48 -6.85 -8.69 10.90
C LEU A 48 -5.38 -8.37 10.59
N ALA A 49 -5.11 -7.73 9.45
CA ALA A 49 -3.76 -7.34 9.05
C ALA A 49 -3.18 -6.19 9.89
N TYR A 50 -3.91 -5.63 10.86
CA TYR A 50 -3.42 -4.56 11.75
C TYR A 50 -2.33 -5.00 12.74
N ARG A 51 -1.95 -6.29 12.74
CA ARG A 51 -0.93 -6.85 13.63
C ARG A 51 0.32 -7.23 12.85
N PRO A 52 1.50 -7.28 13.49
CA PRO A 52 2.68 -7.91 12.92
C PRO A 52 2.43 -9.38 12.56
N PRO A 53 3.23 -9.96 11.65
CA PRO A 53 3.10 -11.36 11.28
C PRO A 53 3.33 -12.27 12.48
N SER A 54 2.49 -13.30 12.62
CA SER A 54 2.63 -14.29 13.71
C SER A 54 3.88 -15.16 13.51
N SER A 55 4.59 -15.46 14.60
CA SER A 55 5.76 -16.37 14.60
C SER A 55 5.46 -17.75 13.99
N GLY A 56 4.20 -18.20 14.03
CA GLY A 56 3.77 -19.48 13.44
C GLY A 56 3.76 -19.52 11.91
N ILE A 57 3.98 -18.39 11.22
CA ILE A 57 4.23 -18.37 9.77
C ILE A 57 5.55 -19.07 9.44
N GLY A 58 6.49 -19.13 10.39
CA GLY A 58 7.80 -19.74 10.20
C GLY A 58 7.75 -21.19 9.73
N GLY A 59 6.88 -22.05 10.26
CA GLY A 59 6.75 -23.45 9.81
C GLY A 59 6.28 -23.57 8.35
N PHE A 60 5.36 -22.70 7.91
CA PHE A 60 4.96 -22.63 6.51
C PHE A 60 6.12 -22.17 5.62
N MET A 61 6.87 -21.17 6.07
CA MET A 61 8.02 -20.63 5.33
C MET A 61 9.16 -21.64 5.27
N GLU A 62 9.45 -22.35 6.36
CA GLU A 62 10.53 -23.31 6.46
C GLU A 62 10.43 -24.39 5.38
N TYR A 63 9.24 -24.97 5.17
CA TYR A 63 9.01 -25.90 4.07
C TYR A 63 9.44 -25.29 2.73
N HIS A 64 8.90 -24.12 2.37
CA HIS A 64 9.19 -23.50 1.09
C HIS A 64 10.67 -23.09 0.95
N ILE A 65 11.30 -22.62 2.04
CA ILE A 65 12.71 -22.26 2.05
C ILE A 65 13.59 -23.49 1.77
N ARG A 66 13.35 -24.61 2.46
CA ARG A 66 14.11 -25.85 2.25
C ARG A 66 13.92 -26.38 0.83
N VAL A 67 12.67 -26.55 0.40
CA VAL A 67 12.41 -27.22 -0.89
C VAL A 67 12.81 -26.31 -2.05
N LYS A 68 12.42 -25.02 -2.05
CA LYS A 68 12.82 -24.10 -3.13
C LYS A 68 14.30 -23.80 -3.09
N GLY A 69 14.93 -23.67 -1.92
CA GLY A 69 16.37 -23.40 -1.81
C GLY A 69 17.26 -24.47 -2.48
N SER A 70 16.73 -25.68 -2.69
CA SER A 70 17.40 -26.75 -3.44
C SER A 70 17.09 -26.79 -4.95
N GLN A 71 16.19 -25.92 -5.43
CA GLN A 71 15.71 -25.91 -6.81
C GLN A 71 16.33 -24.74 -7.62
N PRO A 72 16.54 -24.90 -8.94
CA PRO A 72 17.17 -23.86 -9.78
C PRO A 72 16.44 -22.51 -9.79
N ASP A 73 15.12 -22.51 -9.58
CA ASP A 73 14.26 -21.32 -9.59
C ASP A 73 13.98 -20.77 -8.17
N GLY A 74 14.64 -21.30 -7.13
CA GLY A 74 14.45 -20.90 -5.74
C GLY A 74 15.47 -19.91 -5.21
N GLY A 75 16.07 -19.08 -6.07
CA GLY A 75 17.10 -18.10 -5.69
C GLY A 75 16.67 -17.11 -4.60
N HIS A 76 15.37 -16.98 -4.33
CA HIS A 76 14.85 -16.10 -3.29
C HIS A 76 14.81 -16.73 -1.88
N ALA A 77 15.00 -18.05 -1.76
CA ALA A 77 14.87 -18.77 -0.49
C ALA A 77 15.81 -18.28 0.62
N ALA A 78 17.02 -17.82 0.27
CA ALA A 78 17.98 -17.25 1.22
C ALA A 78 17.48 -15.93 1.86
N TYR A 79 16.75 -15.10 1.09
CA TYR A 79 16.13 -13.87 1.61
C TYR A 79 14.95 -14.18 2.51
N TRP A 80 14.14 -15.18 2.15
CA TRP A 80 13.05 -15.64 3.00
C TRP A 80 13.59 -16.21 4.32
N ARG A 81 14.71 -16.94 4.26
CA ARG A 81 15.39 -17.43 5.46
C ARG A 81 15.82 -16.28 6.37
N TRP A 82 16.51 -15.29 5.82
CA TRP A 82 16.90 -14.09 6.57
C TRP A 82 15.69 -13.40 7.20
N TRP A 83 14.59 -13.24 6.46
CA TRP A 83 13.36 -12.63 6.98
C TRP A 83 12.78 -13.41 8.16
N THR A 84 12.74 -14.74 8.06
CA THR A 84 12.26 -15.58 9.18
C THR A 84 13.16 -15.46 10.42
N GLU A 85 14.48 -15.36 10.25
CA GLU A 85 15.43 -15.19 11.35
C GLU A 85 15.31 -13.79 11.99
N ALA A 86 15.25 -12.73 11.18
CA ALA A 86 15.10 -11.35 11.63
C ALA A 86 13.81 -11.16 12.45
N TRP A 87 12.73 -11.83 12.05
CA TRP A 87 11.48 -11.86 12.80
C TRP A 87 11.44 -12.85 13.97
N ARG A 88 12.47 -13.68 14.15
CA ARG A 88 12.51 -14.77 15.15
C ARG A 88 11.31 -15.71 15.03
N MET A 89 10.96 -16.05 13.79
CA MET A 89 9.84 -16.94 13.48
C MET A 89 10.11 -18.36 14.00
N LYS A 90 9.05 -19.08 14.37
CA LYS A 90 9.15 -20.46 14.83
C LYS A 90 9.09 -21.39 13.63
N GLY A 91 10.12 -22.22 13.48
CA GLY A 91 10.12 -23.33 12.53
C GLY A 91 9.00 -24.33 12.82
N GLU A 92 8.86 -25.31 11.93
CA GLU A 92 7.90 -26.39 12.11
C GLU A 92 8.33 -27.28 13.29
N GLY A 93 7.38 -27.58 14.18
CA GLY A 93 7.65 -28.34 15.40
C GLY A 93 7.14 -29.79 15.31
N GLY A 94 7.36 -30.53 16.39
CA GLY A 94 6.81 -31.89 16.55
C GLY A 94 7.26 -32.85 15.45
N ILE A 95 6.39 -33.79 15.09
CA ILE A 95 6.70 -34.83 14.09
C ILE A 95 6.97 -34.25 12.70
N LEU A 96 6.28 -33.16 12.31
CA LEU A 96 6.51 -32.54 11.01
C LEU A 96 7.86 -31.84 10.94
N GLY A 97 8.25 -31.12 12.00
CA GLY A 97 9.60 -30.55 12.11
C GLY A 97 10.69 -31.61 12.00
N PHE A 98 10.52 -32.74 12.73
CA PHE A 98 11.43 -33.88 12.62
C PHE A 98 11.50 -34.44 11.18
N LEU A 99 10.36 -34.61 10.53
CA LEU A 99 10.31 -35.11 9.15
C LEU A 99 10.94 -34.13 8.15
N TYR A 100 10.82 -32.82 8.38
CA TYR A 100 11.48 -31.82 7.55
C TYR A 100 12.99 -31.88 7.70
N GLU A 101 13.51 -31.98 8.93
CA GLU A 101 14.96 -32.13 9.14
C GLU A 101 15.51 -33.45 8.59
N ALA A 102 14.73 -34.53 8.67
CA ALA A 102 15.17 -35.84 8.21
C ALA A 102 15.10 -36.02 6.69
N ASN A 103 14.13 -35.40 6.00
CA ASN A 103 13.80 -35.74 4.62
C ASN A 103 13.86 -34.58 3.62
N LEU A 104 13.88 -33.32 4.08
CA LEU A 104 13.98 -32.16 3.20
C LEU A 104 15.42 -31.64 3.12
N PRO A 105 15.79 -30.93 2.05
CA PRO A 105 17.07 -30.26 1.96
C PRO A 105 17.35 -29.37 3.18
N PRO A 106 18.61 -29.16 3.55
CA PRO A 106 18.96 -28.23 4.61
C PRO A 106 18.52 -26.81 4.25
N LEU A 107 18.31 -25.98 5.26
CA LEU A 107 18.07 -24.56 5.04
C LEU A 107 19.30 -23.92 4.36
N PRO A 108 19.10 -23.07 3.34
CA PRO A 108 20.18 -22.28 2.77
C PRO A 108 20.69 -21.24 3.78
N ALA A 109 21.89 -20.73 3.56
CA ALA A 109 22.41 -19.60 4.32
C ALA A 109 21.49 -18.38 4.17
N ALA A 110 21.20 -17.71 5.29
CA ALA A 110 20.41 -16.49 5.30
C ALA A 110 21.14 -15.37 4.54
N LYS A 111 20.42 -14.64 3.68
CA LYS A 111 20.95 -13.48 2.95
C LYS A 111 20.05 -12.26 3.15
N PRO A 112 20.55 -11.10 3.64
CA PRO A 112 19.74 -9.89 3.73
C PRO A 112 19.32 -9.38 2.34
N PRO A 113 18.13 -8.77 2.19
CA PRO A 113 17.61 -8.30 0.90
C PRO A 113 18.21 -6.94 0.47
N SER A 114 19.49 -6.69 0.76
CA SER A 114 20.16 -5.42 0.42
C SER A 114 20.41 -5.25 -1.08
N ASP A 115 20.37 -6.35 -1.84
CA ASP A 115 20.53 -6.38 -3.30
C ASP A 115 19.22 -6.68 -4.04
N LEU A 116 18.10 -6.80 -3.33
CA LEU A 116 16.79 -6.87 -3.96
C LEU A 116 16.28 -5.46 -4.31
N PRO A 117 15.45 -5.31 -5.37
CA PRO A 117 14.66 -4.11 -5.56
C PRO A 117 13.85 -3.82 -4.30
N GLN A 118 13.95 -2.61 -3.76
CA GLN A 118 13.25 -2.22 -2.51
C GLN A 118 11.73 -2.34 -2.66
N SER A 119 11.21 -2.15 -3.86
CA SER A 119 9.78 -2.08 -4.15
C SER A 119 9.36 -3.20 -5.08
N LYS A 120 8.13 -3.69 -4.92
CA LYS A 120 7.57 -4.77 -5.73
C LYS A 120 6.08 -4.62 -5.96
N ILE A 121 5.64 -4.96 -7.17
CA ILE A 121 4.23 -5.03 -7.55
C ILE A 121 3.80 -6.49 -7.66
N PHE A 122 2.74 -6.83 -6.94
CA PHE A 122 2.11 -8.15 -6.98
C PHE A 122 0.91 -8.09 -7.93
N HIS A 123 1.17 -8.07 -9.23
CA HIS A 123 0.15 -7.84 -10.28
C HIS A 123 -1.07 -8.76 -10.15
N GLY A 124 -0.84 -10.04 -9.84
CA GLY A 124 -1.92 -11.01 -9.70
C GLY A 124 -2.98 -10.61 -8.68
N ILE A 125 -2.61 -9.88 -7.63
CA ILE A 125 -3.53 -9.39 -6.59
C ILE A 125 -3.62 -7.86 -6.55
N GLY A 126 -2.92 -7.17 -7.45
CA GLY A 126 -2.87 -5.72 -7.56
C GLY A 126 -2.47 -4.99 -6.28
N ILE A 127 -1.37 -5.42 -5.67
CA ILE A 127 -0.75 -4.76 -4.51
C ILE A 127 0.58 -4.17 -4.92
N ALA A 128 0.78 -2.89 -4.66
CA ALA A 128 2.04 -2.18 -4.84
C ALA A 128 2.68 -1.92 -3.47
N SER A 129 3.86 -2.50 -3.22
CA SER A 129 4.62 -2.35 -1.98
C SER A 129 5.89 -1.56 -2.25
N LEU A 130 5.91 -0.28 -1.88
CA LEU A 130 7.01 0.64 -2.19
C LEU A 130 7.79 1.00 -0.93
N HIS A 131 9.11 0.86 -0.95
CA HIS A 131 9.96 1.00 0.23
C HIS A 131 11.19 1.86 -0.02
N THR A 132 11.70 2.44 1.06
CA THR A 132 13.08 2.96 1.13
C THR A 132 14.08 1.89 1.57
N THR A 133 13.67 0.87 2.31
CA THR A 133 14.52 -0.28 2.67
C THR A 133 13.66 -1.48 3.07
N LEU A 134 14.16 -2.69 2.81
CA LEU A 134 13.54 -3.94 3.27
C LEU A 134 14.21 -4.50 4.54
N LEU A 135 15.27 -3.85 5.04
CA LEU A 135 16.09 -4.38 6.12
C LEU A 135 15.44 -4.24 7.50
N ASP A 136 14.81 -3.10 7.75
CA ASP A 136 14.15 -2.81 9.03
C ASP A 136 13.10 -1.72 8.85
N ALA A 137 11.86 -2.01 9.24
CA ALA A 137 10.77 -1.05 9.13
C ALA A 137 10.98 0.19 10.00
N ARG A 138 11.86 0.13 11.03
CA ARG A 138 12.25 1.28 11.86
C ARG A 138 13.07 2.32 11.10
N ASP A 139 13.65 1.91 9.96
CA ASP A 139 14.38 2.78 9.05
C ASP A 139 13.67 2.97 7.71
N ASP A 140 12.50 2.35 7.53
CA ASP A 140 11.76 2.36 6.28
C ASP A 140 10.62 3.39 6.27
N VAL A 141 10.34 3.88 5.07
CA VAL A 141 9.06 4.47 4.67
C VAL A 141 8.42 3.52 3.68
N HIS A 142 7.31 2.91 4.09
CA HIS A 142 6.56 1.91 3.34
C HIS A 142 5.21 2.47 2.89
N PHE A 143 5.08 2.73 1.59
CA PHE A 143 3.80 3.06 0.96
C PHE A 143 3.20 1.81 0.30
N LEU A 144 2.02 1.42 0.78
CA LEU A 144 1.34 0.21 0.32
C LEU A 144 0.01 0.58 -0.34
N MET A 145 -0.19 0.26 -1.61
CA MET A 145 -1.42 0.57 -2.34
C MET A 145 -2.09 -0.69 -2.90
N LYS A 146 -3.43 -0.73 -2.88
CA LYS A 146 -4.23 -1.77 -3.53
C LYS A 146 -5.04 -1.21 -4.68
N SER A 147 -4.90 -1.79 -5.87
CA SER A 147 -5.85 -1.68 -6.97
C SER A 147 -5.83 -2.99 -7.75
N SER A 148 -6.89 -3.79 -7.62
CA SER A 148 -6.79 -5.25 -7.69
C SER A 148 -7.74 -5.87 -8.72
N PRO A 149 -7.23 -6.74 -9.61
CA PRO A 149 -8.08 -7.46 -10.55
C PRO A 149 -8.92 -8.55 -9.87
N PHE A 150 -8.68 -8.82 -8.57
CA PHE A 150 -9.47 -9.76 -7.76
C PHE A 150 -10.70 -9.11 -7.11
N GLY A 151 -10.94 -7.82 -7.35
CA GLY A 151 -12.07 -7.09 -6.79
C GLY A 151 -11.94 -6.77 -5.29
N THR A 152 -13.08 -6.74 -4.61
CA THR A 152 -13.28 -6.36 -3.20
C THR A 152 -13.99 -7.47 -2.42
N GLN A 153 -13.80 -8.74 -2.81
CA GLN A 153 -14.42 -9.88 -2.16
C GLN A 153 -13.55 -10.55 -1.08
N SER A 154 -14.20 -11.35 -0.24
CA SER A 154 -13.55 -12.18 0.79
C SER A 154 -12.65 -11.36 1.72
N HIS A 155 -11.47 -11.89 2.10
CA HIS A 155 -10.51 -11.21 2.96
C HIS A 155 -9.70 -10.11 2.25
N GLY A 156 -9.82 -9.96 0.92
CA GLY A 156 -9.15 -8.92 0.12
C GLY A 156 -10.05 -7.73 -0.19
N HIS A 157 -10.94 -7.38 0.74
CA HIS A 157 -12.07 -6.49 0.50
C HIS A 157 -11.77 -5.02 0.35
N ASN A 158 -10.57 -4.59 0.76
CA ASN A 158 -10.19 -3.18 0.74
C ASN A 158 -10.44 -2.57 -0.67
N PRO A 159 -11.10 -1.42 -0.79
CA PRO A 159 -11.42 -0.80 -2.07
C PRO A 159 -10.18 -0.46 -2.91
N HIS A 160 -10.36 -0.34 -4.21
CA HIS A 160 -9.30 -0.04 -5.17
C HIS A 160 -8.78 1.39 -5.03
N ASN A 161 -7.54 1.63 -5.45
CA ASN A 161 -6.80 2.87 -5.27
C ASN A 161 -6.70 3.34 -3.80
N THR A 162 -6.84 2.45 -2.83
CA THR A 162 -6.63 2.78 -1.40
C THR A 162 -5.20 2.47 -0.98
N PHE A 163 -4.69 3.18 0.02
CA PHE A 163 -3.32 3.01 0.48
C PHE A 163 -3.16 3.01 2.00
N GLN A 164 -1.99 2.54 2.45
CA GLN A 164 -1.49 2.67 3.81
C GLN A 164 -0.06 3.25 3.79
N LEU A 165 0.32 3.95 4.85
CA LEU A 165 1.68 4.45 5.05
C LEU A 165 2.17 4.06 6.44
N ASN A 166 3.19 3.20 6.47
CA ASN A 166 4.01 2.98 7.64
C ASN A 166 5.33 3.74 7.46
N ALA A 167 5.84 4.37 8.51
CA ALA A 167 7.18 4.94 8.47
C ALA A 167 7.86 4.86 9.83
N TYR A 168 9.15 4.54 9.81
CA TYR A 168 10.02 4.46 10.97
C TYR A 168 9.44 3.60 12.11
N GLY A 169 8.84 2.47 11.72
CA GLY A 169 8.26 1.47 12.61
C GLY A 169 6.86 1.80 13.14
N GLU A 170 6.23 2.88 12.69
CA GLU A 170 4.90 3.31 13.15
C GLU A 170 3.86 3.34 12.01
N PRO A 171 2.60 2.99 12.30
CA PRO A 171 1.50 3.13 11.35
C PRO A 171 0.97 4.58 11.36
N LEU A 172 1.28 5.34 10.31
CA LEU A 172 0.99 6.77 10.23
C LEU A 172 -0.34 7.06 9.54
N LEU A 173 -0.53 6.54 8.32
CA LEU A 173 -1.81 6.60 7.61
C LEU A 173 -2.34 5.18 7.47
N THR A 174 -3.33 4.84 8.31
CA THR A 174 -3.86 3.47 8.41
C THR A 174 -5.07 3.27 7.54
N THR A 175 -5.66 2.09 7.55
CA THR A 175 -6.94 1.82 6.92
C THR A 175 -7.70 0.84 7.82
N CYS A 176 -9.01 0.71 7.67
CA CYS A 176 -9.73 -0.28 8.46
C CYS A 176 -9.48 -1.69 7.92
N VAL A 177 -8.65 -2.46 8.64
CA VAL A 177 -8.37 -3.89 8.41
C VAL A 177 -8.82 -4.73 9.61
N TYR A 178 -9.79 -4.24 10.37
CA TYR A 178 -10.36 -4.94 11.51
C TYR A 178 -11.47 -5.90 11.10
N ARG A 179 -11.70 -6.94 11.90
CA ARG A 179 -12.86 -7.83 11.73
C ARG A 179 -13.28 -8.41 13.07
N ASP A 180 -14.46 -8.06 13.55
CA ASP A 180 -15.03 -8.63 14.76
C ASP A 180 -15.54 -10.07 14.53
N LEU A 181 -16.42 -10.23 13.54
CA LEU A 181 -17.03 -11.46 13.07
C LEU A 181 -17.28 -11.29 11.57
N HIS A 182 -17.00 -12.35 10.79
CA HIS A 182 -17.32 -12.33 9.38
C HIS A 182 -18.84 -12.16 9.17
N GLY A 183 -19.22 -11.28 8.26
CA GLY A 183 -20.62 -10.95 7.97
C GLY A 183 -21.35 -10.11 9.02
N SER A 184 -20.65 -9.56 10.03
CA SER A 184 -21.27 -8.60 10.94
C SER A 184 -21.63 -7.30 10.22
N LYS A 185 -22.50 -6.48 10.83
CA LYS A 185 -22.80 -5.13 10.33
C LYS A 185 -21.54 -4.27 10.26
N PHE A 186 -20.67 -4.29 11.29
CA PHE A 186 -19.39 -3.57 11.26
C PHE A 186 -18.53 -4.03 10.08
N HIS A 187 -18.40 -5.33 9.90
CA HIS A 187 -17.61 -5.89 8.81
C HIS A 187 -18.15 -5.44 7.43
N TYR A 188 -19.43 -5.67 7.12
CA TYR A 188 -19.95 -5.40 5.77
C TYR A 188 -20.35 -3.94 5.49
N ASN A 189 -20.66 -3.15 6.52
CA ASN A 189 -21.10 -1.76 6.34
C ASN A 189 -20.02 -0.73 6.63
N TRP A 190 -19.00 -1.07 7.43
CA TRP A 190 -17.87 -0.20 7.70
C TRP A 190 -16.59 -0.68 7.02
N VAL A 191 -16.09 -1.85 7.41
CA VAL A 191 -14.76 -2.34 7.01
C VAL A 191 -14.63 -2.47 5.48
N HIS A 192 -15.68 -2.88 4.78
CA HIS A 192 -15.67 -3.03 3.31
C HIS A 192 -15.96 -1.72 2.56
N ASN A 193 -16.37 -0.66 3.27
CA ASN A 193 -16.80 0.59 2.67
C ASN A 193 -15.61 1.55 2.48
N THR A 194 -15.50 2.20 1.32
CA THR A 194 -14.44 3.18 0.99
C THR A 194 -14.26 4.27 2.03
N ILE A 195 -15.31 4.67 2.76
CA ILE A 195 -15.20 5.67 3.84
C ILE A 195 -14.20 5.27 4.93
N ALA A 196 -13.95 3.97 5.11
CA ALA A 196 -13.03 3.42 6.11
C ALA A 196 -11.59 3.21 5.58
N HIS A 197 -11.26 3.73 4.40
CA HIS A 197 -9.95 3.58 3.76
C HIS A 197 -9.42 4.89 3.19
N ASN A 198 -8.11 5.00 3.01
CA ASN A 198 -7.47 6.17 2.39
C ASN A 198 -7.75 6.20 0.87
N GLY A 199 -8.99 6.50 0.51
CA GLY A 199 -9.53 6.52 -0.84
C GLY A 199 -10.31 7.80 -1.14
N VAL A 200 -11.16 7.74 -2.15
CA VAL A 200 -12.00 8.85 -2.59
C VAL A 200 -13.48 8.44 -2.53
N LEU A 201 -14.34 9.30 -2.01
CA LEU A 201 -15.80 9.20 -2.19
C LEU A 201 -16.27 10.19 -3.25
N VAL A 202 -17.39 9.86 -3.90
CA VAL A 202 -18.04 10.70 -4.92
C VAL A 202 -19.46 10.96 -4.46
N ASP A 203 -19.79 12.21 -4.17
CA ASP A 203 -21.04 12.58 -3.50
C ASP A 203 -21.30 11.79 -2.19
N GLY A 204 -20.23 11.55 -1.43
CA GLY A 204 -20.27 10.73 -0.21
C GLY A 204 -20.35 9.22 -0.44
N GLU A 205 -20.42 8.76 -1.70
CA GLU A 205 -20.57 7.35 -2.05
C GLU A 205 -19.24 6.67 -2.41
N GLY A 206 -19.04 5.48 -1.84
CA GLY A 206 -17.87 4.63 -2.07
C GLY A 206 -18.00 3.71 -3.29
N GLN A 207 -17.05 2.80 -3.42
CA GLN A 207 -17.00 1.80 -4.48
C GLN A 207 -18.04 0.67 -4.27
N ILE A 208 -18.31 -0.08 -5.32
CA ILE A 208 -19.08 -1.33 -5.24
C ILE A 208 -18.36 -2.29 -4.30
N LYS A 209 -19.04 -2.69 -3.22
CA LYS A 209 -18.53 -3.62 -2.21
C LYS A 209 -18.73 -5.07 -2.65
N HIS A 210 -17.94 -5.98 -2.09
CA HIS A 210 -18.16 -7.43 -2.19
C HIS A 210 -18.25 -7.98 -3.62
N THR A 211 -17.43 -7.47 -4.54
CA THR A 211 -17.43 -7.95 -5.93
C THR A 211 -16.15 -8.67 -6.28
N ALA A 212 -16.26 -9.72 -7.09
CA ALA A 212 -15.13 -10.40 -7.73
C ALA A 212 -14.69 -9.70 -9.03
N ALA A 213 -15.47 -8.72 -9.50
CA ALA A 213 -15.21 -8.07 -10.77
C ALA A 213 -13.87 -7.32 -10.73
N PRO A 214 -13.10 -7.33 -11.83
CA PRO A 214 -11.75 -6.76 -11.91
C PRO A 214 -11.79 -5.24 -12.08
N HIS A 215 -12.51 -4.55 -11.19
CA HIS A 215 -12.74 -3.10 -11.26
C HIS A 215 -11.52 -2.26 -10.84
N GLY A 216 -10.42 -2.91 -10.44
CA GLY A 216 -9.17 -2.26 -10.08
C GLY A 216 -7.97 -2.93 -10.74
N ARG A 217 -6.90 -2.16 -10.99
CA ARG A 217 -5.60 -2.69 -11.41
C ARG A 217 -4.49 -1.66 -11.20
N ILE A 218 -3.26 -2.13 -10.99
CA ILE A 218 -2.06 -1.31 -11.22
C ILE A 218 -1.85 -1.25 -12.74
N ALA A 219 -2.11 -0.08 -13.32
CA ALA A 219 -2.12 0.14 -14.76
C ALA A 219 -0.74 0.49 -15.32
N GLU A 220 0.09 1.20 -14.54
CA GLU A 220 1.44 1.60 -14.94
C GLU A 220 2.36 1.55 -13.72
N GLU A 221 3.65 1.32 -13.96
CA GLU A 221 4.68 1.32 -12.93
C GLU A 221 6.05 1.67 -13.50
N ARG A 222 6.91 2.23 -12.65
CA ARG A 222 8.33 2.39 -12.89
C ARG A 222 9.04 2.43 -11.55
N LEU A 223 9.75 1.36 -11.21
CA LEU A 223 10.47 1.24 -9.95
C LEU A 223 11.96 1.52 -10.17
N THR A 224 12.57 2.36 -9.32
CA THR A 224 13.98 2.71 -9.43
C THR A 224 14.64 2.81 -8.05
N PRO A 225 15.98 2.79 -7.95
CA PRO A 225 16.66 3.01 -6.67
C PRO A 225 16.38 4.38 -6.02
N ALA A 226 16.10 5.42 -6.81
CA ALA A 226 15.94 6.79 -6.33
C ALA A 226 14.48 7.20 -6.11
N TRP A 227 13.55 6.60 -6.85
CA TRP A 227 12.14 6.89 -6.77
C TRP A 227 11.31 5.78 -7.42
N ASP A 228 10.05 5.67 -7.03
CA ASP A 228 9.08 4.77 -7.65
C ASP A 228 7.89 5.56 -8.20
N TYR A 229 7.29 5.05 -9.26
CA TYR A 229 6.02 5.51 -9.79
C TYR A 229 5.08 4.34 -9.98
N ILE A 230 3.81 4.53 -9.61
CA ILE A 230 2.72 3.62 -9.93
C ILE A 230 1.47 4.41 -10.31
N ALA A 231 0.61 3.82 -11.13
CA ALA A 231 -0.75 4.32 -11.36
C ALA A 231 -1.77 3.21 -11.16
N GLY A 232 -2.71 3.42 -10.25
CA GLY A 232 -3.89 2.58 -10.10
C GLY A 232 -5.07 3.11 -10.90
N ASP A 233 -5.82 2.24 -11.58
CA ASP A 233 -7.12 2.56 -12.19
C ASP A 233 -8.22 1.87 -11.39
N ALA A 234 -9.20 2.65 -10.93
CA ALA A 234 -10.37 2.17 -10.19
C ALA A 234 -11.67 2.74 -10.75
N THR A 235 -11.68 3.15 -12.03
CA THR A 235 -12.82 3.83 -12.67
C THR A 235 -14.11 3.01 -12.55
N ASP A 236 -14.05 1.74 -12.96
CA ASP A 236 -15.21 0.85 -12.97
C ASP A 236 -15.73 0.53 -11.56
N ALA A 237 -14.90 0.72 -10.53
CA ALA A 237 -15.25 0.43 -9.14
C ALA A 237 -16.36 1.33 -8.60
N TYR A 238 -16.57 2.50 -9.22
CA TYR A 238 -17.59 3.48 -8.82
C TYR A 238 -18.94 3.27 -9.53
N GLY A 239 -19.11 2.16 -10.27
CA GLY A 239 -20.39 1.77 -10.84
C GLY A 239 -20.98 2.80 -11.79
N GLY A 240 -20.12 3.44 -12.61
CA GLY A 240 -20.53 4.46 -13.58
C GLY A 240 -20.63 5.88 -13.05
N ARG A 241 -20.41 6.13 -11.74
CA ARG A 241 -20.33 7.50 -11.19
C ARG A 241 -19.11 8.28 -11.68
N LEU A 242 -18.04 7.57 -12.06
CA LEU A 242 -16.82 8.14 -12.63
C LEU A 242 -16.61 7.64 -14.05
N LYS A 243 -16.23 8.57 -14.94
CA LYS A 243 -15.69 8.28 -16.27
C LYS A 243 -14.17 8.03 -16.22
N ARG A 244 -13.50 8.52 -15.18
CA ARG A 244 -12.07 8.29 -14.93
C ARG A 244 -11.76 8.41 -13.46
N PHE A 245 -11.02 7.43 -12.94
CA PHE A 245 -10.29 7.55 -11.68
C PHE A 245 -8.94 6.86 -11.78
N ARG A 246 -7.91 7.68 -12.02
CA ARG A 246 -6.51 7.25 -11.94
C ARG A 246 -5.84 7.88 -10.74
N ARG A 247 -5.29 7.04 -9.85
CA ARG A 247 -4.43 7.48 -8.75
C ARG A 247 -2.98 7.24 -9.15
N ASN A 248 -2.29 8.31 -9.46
CA ASN A 248 -0.87 8.32 -9.79
C ASN A 248 -0.07 8.61 -8.52
N VAL A 249 0.97 7.85 -8.25
CA VAL A 249 1.81 8.02 -7.06
C VAL A 249 3.26 8.06 -7.49
N ALA A 250 3.97 9.11 -7.09
CA ALA A 250 5.42 9.19 -7.17
C ALA A 250 5.99 9.17 -5.74
N PHE A 251 6.86 8.21 -5.46
CA PHE A 251 7.53 8.07 -4.17
C PHE A 251 9.02 8.34 -4.35
N VAL A 252 9.48 9.50 -3.88
CA VAL A 252 10.90 9.89 -3.90
C VAL A 252 11.59 9.36 -2.66
N LYS A 253 12.67 8.61 -2.86
CA LYS A 253 13.47 7.97 -1.80
C LYS A 253 14.65 8.85 -1.38
N GLY A 254 15.36 8.43 -0.33
CA GLY A 254 16.54 9.10 0.22
C GLY A 254 16.31 9.56 1.66
N ASP A 255 17.13 10.48 2.15
CA ASP A 255 17.12 10.90 3.55
C ASP A 255 15.88 11.74 3.95
N ALA A 256 15.20 12.32 2.96
CA ALA A 256 13.93 13.02 3.13
C ALA A 256 12.89 12.47 2.14
N PRO A 257 12.30 11.29 2.43
CA PRO A 257 11.32 10.69 1.54
C PRO A 257 10.09 11.56 1.37
N VAL A 258 9.59 11.66 0.14
CA VAL A 258 8.39 12.44 -0.20
C VAL A 258 7.50 11.60 -1.10
N ILE A 259 6.21 11.57 -0.81
CA ILE A 259 5.21 10.94 -1.66
C ILE A 259 4.32 12.04 -2.23
N VAL A 260 4.13 12.05 -3.55
CA VAL A 260 3.16 12.91 -4.22
C VAL A 260 2.14 12.04 -4.93
N ILE A 261 0.87 12.26 -4.59
CA ILE A 261 -0.27 11.59 -5.20
C ILE A 261 -0.97 12.59 -6.13
N TYR A 262 -1.29 12.15 -7.35
CA TYR A 262 -2.17 12.83 -8.28
C TYR A 262 -3.41 11.96 -8.55
N ASP A 263 -4.55 12.38 -8.00
CA ASP A 263 -5.86 11.82 -8.31
C ASP A 263 -6.48 12.54 -9.50
N ASP A 264 -6.60 11.83 -10.61
CA ASP A 264 -7.25 12.26 -11.85
C ASP A 264 -8.68 11.75 -11.91
N LEU A 265 -9.62 12.62 -11.54
CA LEU A 265 -11.04 12.30 -11.38
C LEU A 265 -11.85 13.00 -12.47
N VAL A 266 -12.70 12.23 -13.16
CA VAL A 266 -13.74 12.75 -14.07
C VAL A 266 -15.05 12.07 -13.70
N ALA A 267 -16.02 12.85 -13.24
CA ALA A 267 -17.33 12.36 -12.86
C ALA A 267 -18.25 12.22 -14.09
N ALA A 268 -19.24 11.33 -13.99
CA ALA A 268 -20.25 11.17 -15.02
C ALA A 268 -21.26 12.32 -15.03
N GLN A 269 -21.48 12.93 -13.86
CA GLN A 269 -22.27 14.13 -13.60
C GLN A 269 -21.48 15.03 -12.65
N PRO A 270 -21.73 16.35 -12.59
CA PRO A 270 -21.09 17.20 -11.59
C PRO A 270 -21.29 16.66 -10.18
N SER A 271 -20.19 16.35 -9.50
CA SER A 271 -20.17 15.71 -8.18
C SER A 271 -19.17 16.38 -7.25
N THR A 272 -19.37 16.21 -5.95
CA THR A 272 -18.36 16.51 -4.94
C THR A 272 -17.41 15.33 -4.77
N PHE A 273 -16.16 15.62 -4.41
CA PHE A 273 -15.14 14.61 -4.14
C PHE A 273 -14.64 14.74 -2.70
N GLN A 274 -14.55 13.62 -2.01
CA GLN A 274 -14.05 13.54 -0.63
C GLN A 274 -12.80 12.68 -0.56
N PHE A 275 -11.71 13.24 -0.05
CA PHE A 275 -10.43 12.56 0.13
C PHE A 275 -10.28 12.12 1.58
N MET A 276 -10.25 10.80 1.78
CA MET A 276 -10.23 10.20 3.10
C MET A 276 -8.81 9.93 3.57
N LEU A 277 -8.51 10.27 4.82
CA LEU A 277 -7.30 9.85 5.53
C LEU A 277 -7.62 9.33 6.93
N HIS A 278 -6.85 8.36 7.38
CA HIS A 278 -7.09 7.65 8.63
C HIS A 278 -5.81 7.51 9.44
N SER A 279 -5.91 7.58 10.76
CA SER A 279 -4.80 7.22 11.66
C SER A 279 -5.30 6.70 13.00
N LEU A 280 -4.38 6.32 13.90
CA LEU A 280 -4.72 5.88 15.26
C LEU A 280 -4.84 7.04 16.27
N LYS A 281 -4.63 8.29 15.83
CA LYS A 281 -4.73 9.50 16.66
C LYS A 281 -5.44 10.63 15.90
N ALA A 282 -5.96 11.62 16.62
CA ALA A 282 -6.51 12.80 15.97
C ALA A 282 -5.43 13.51 15.13
N PHE A 283 -5.83 13.98 13.96
CA PHE A 283 -5.03 14.88 13.15
C PHE A 283 -5.13 16.30 13.70
N GLU A 284 -4.01 17.00 13.70
CA GLU A 284 -3.99 18.46 13.69
C GLU A 284 -4.38 18.92 12.29
N VAL A 285 -5.41 19.74 12.19
CA VAL A 285 -5.97 20.23 10.91
C VAL A 285 -5.75 21.73 10.81
N ASP A 286 -5.07 22.15 9.75
CA ASP A 286 -4.98 23.56 9.33
C ASP A 286 -5.75 23.72 8.02
N ASP A 287 -7.04 24.07 8.15
CA ASP A 287 -7.96 24.27 7.03
C ASP A 287 -7.46 25.34 6.05
N LYS A 288 -6.81 26.40 6.55
CA LYS A 288 -6.34 27.52 5.72
C LYS A 288 -5.15 27.09 4.86
N ALA A 289 -4.24 26.31 5.41
CA ALA A 289 -3.10 25.77 4.67
C ALA A 289 -3.45 24.50 3.87
N ALA A 290 -4.66 23.95 4.05
CA ALA A 290 -5.09 22.63 3.60
C ALA A 290 -4.09 21.54 4.01
N GLN A 291 -3.65 21.61 5.27
CA GLN A 291 -2.58 20.78 5.82
C GLN A 291 -3.08 19.95 7.01
N LEU A 292 -2.59 18.73 7.11
CA LEU A 292 -2.84 17.81 8.21
C LEU A 292 -1.51 17.35 8.81
N SER A 293 -1.45 17.18 10.12
CA SER A 293 -0.36 16.45 10.79
C SER A 293 -0.88 15.43 11.78
N VAL A 294 -0.16 14.31 11.90
CA VAL A 294 -0.36 13.35 13.00
C VAL A 294 0.97 12.77 13.43
N GLU A 295 1.15 12.60 14.74
CA GLU A 295 2.39 12.12 15.35
C GLU A 295 2.15 10.92 16.29
N GLN A 296 2.83 9.83 15.97
CA GLN A 296 2.99 8.63 16.80
C GLN A 296 4.28 8.74 17.63
N PRO A 297 4.48 7.89 18.66
CA PRO A 297 5.61 8.04 19.58
C PRO A 297 7.00 8.11 18.93
N LYS A 298 7.20 7.48 17.76
CA LYS A 298 8.49 7.42 17.06
C LYS A 298 8.54 8.15 15.73
N ALA A 299 7.39 8.55 15.19
CA ALA A 299 7.29 9.11 13.84
C ALA A 299 6.00 9.91 13.65
N GLY A 300 6.00 10.83 12.70
CA GLY A 300 4.82 11.54 12.29
C GLY A 300 4.76 11.74 10.78
N VAL A 301 3.64 12.25 10.32
CA VAL A 301 3.43 12.61 8.91
C VAL A 301 2.79 13.98 8.82
N THR A 302 3.24 14.77 7.86
CA THR A 302 2.51 15.95 7.38
C THR A 302 1.95 15.67 6.00
N VAL A 303 0.70 16.07 5.77
CA VAL A 303 0.02 15.96 4.49
C VAL A 303 -0.47 17.34 4.08
N ARG A 304 -0.28 17.74 2.82
CA ARG A 304 -0.87 18.96 2.28
C ARG A 304 -1.60 18.67 0.97
N TYR A 305 -2.83 19.14 0.87
CA TYR A 305 -3.59 19.14 -0.36
C TYR A 305 -3.25 20.40 -1.15
N LEU A 306 -2.63 20.23 -2.32
CA LEU A 306 -2.42 21.29 -3.30
C LEU A 306 -3.63 21.35 -4.24
N SER A 307 -4.79 21.54 -3.64
CA SER A 307 -6.09 21.56 -4.31
C SER A 307 -6.22 22.80 -5.21
N PRO A 308 -6.80 22.68 -6.41
CA PRO A 308 -7.11 23.85 -7.24
C PRO A 308 -8.30 24.66 -6.70
N VAL A 309 -8.94 24.20 -5.62
CA VAL A 309 -10.21 24.73 -5.07
C VAL A 309 -10.20 24.69 -3.55
N PRO A 310 -10.98 25.54 -2.87
CA PRO A 310 -11.16 25.44 -1.43
C PRO A 310 -11.71 24.06 -1.01
N LEU A 311 -11.19 23.54 0.09
CA LEU A 311 -11.65 22.30 0.70
C LEU A 311 -12.37 22.61 2.02
N ALA A 312 -13.38 21.81 2.35
CA ALA A 312 -13.93 21.72 3.69
C ALA A 312 -13.36 20.49 4.39
N PHE A 313 -13.00 20.63 5.66
CA PHE A 313 -12.48 19.53 6.45
C PHE A 313 -13.50 19.08 7.49
N ARG A 314 -13.59 17.77 7.67
CA ARG A 314 -14.34 17.14 8.75
C ARG A 314 -13.49 16.06 9.38
N GLN A 315 -13.51 15.99 10.70
CA GLN A 315 -12.83 14.94 11.45
C GLN A 315 -13.78 14.30 12.47
N TRP A 316 -13.70 12.98 12.62
CA TRP A 316 -14.40 12.21 13.63
C TRP A 316 -13.60 10.95 13.99
N ASP A 317 -14.05 10.20 14.99
CA ASP A 317 -13.43 8.96 15.43
C ASP A 317 -14.47 7.83 15.59
N GLY A 318 -13.96 6.61 15.79
CA GLY A 318 -14.78 5.44 16.01
C GLY A 318 -15.33 4.81 14.74
N PHE A 319 -16.35 3.98 14.90
CA PHE A 319 -16.85 3.13 13.81
C PHE A 319 -18.37 3.13 13.81
N GLU A 320 -18.97 3.33 12.64
CA GLU A 320 -20.42 3.24 12.46
C GLU A 320 -20.78 2.23 11.36
N PRO A 321 -21.33 1.05 11.70
CA PRO A 321 -21.73 0.61 13.04
C PRO A 321 -20.56 0.12 13.89
N LYS A 322 -20.68 0.23 15.22
CA LYS A 322 -19.64 -0.18 16.17
C LYS A 322 -19.30 -1.68 16.05
N PRO A 323 -18.03 -2.08 16.22
CA PRO A 323 -17.63 -3.48 16.23
C PRO A 323 -18.17 -4.20 17.47
N LYS A 324 -18.47 -5.50 17.35
CA LYS A 324 -18.86 -6.35 18.49
C LYS A 324 -17.71 -6.70 19.44
N LYS A 325 -16.47 -6.41 19.04
CA LYS A 325 -15.25 -6.66 19.81
C LYS A 325 -14.42 -5.38 19.86
N PRO A 326 -13.66 -5.15 20.94
CA PRO A 326 -12.83 -3.96 21.05
C PRO A 326 -11.69 -4.00 20.03
N PHE A 327 -11.49 -2.87 19.34
CA PHE A 327 -10.33 -2.59 18.51
C PHE A 327 -9.73 -1.24 18.92
N PRO A 328 -8.43 -0.99 18.63
CA PRO A 328 -7.90 0.36 18.74
C PRO A 328 -8.74 1.33 17.91
N ASN A 329 -9.01 2.50 18.47
CA ASN A 329 -9.78 3.53 17.79
C ASN A 329 -9.09 3.97 16.48
N GLN A 330 -9.87 4.46 15.53
CA GLN A 330 -9.36 5.14 14.34
C GLN A 330 -9.97 6.54 14.29
N TRP A 331 -9.17 7.49 13.84
CA TRP A 331 -9.58 8.84 13.50
C TRP A 331 -9.65 8.97 11.99
N HIS A 332 -10.64 9.72 11.52
CA HIS A 332 -11.00 9.88 10.12
C HIS A 332 -10.97 11.36 9.79
N VAL A 333 -10.26 11.73 8.74
CA VAL A 333 -10.34 13.06 8.15
C VAL A 333 -10.91 12.93 6.74
N GLU A 334 -11.92 13.74 6.47
CA GLU A 334 -12.49 13.97 5.16
C GLU A 334 -12.10 15.37 4.70
N ALA A 335 -11.41 15.47 3.56
CA ALA A 335 -11.17 16.72 2.87
C ALA A 335 -12.05 16.77 1.61
N ALA A 336 -13.04 17.65 1.58
CA ALA A 336 -14.11 17.65 0.59
C ALA A 336 -14.10 18.91 -0.30
N THR A 337 -14.35 18.74 -1.60
CA THR A 337 -14.72 19.88 -2.45
C THR A 337 -16.06 20.45 -2.02
N GLN A 338 -16.17 21.78 -1.97
CA GLN A 338 -17.43 22.44 -1.57
C GLN A 338 -18.47 22.47 -2.71
N ASP A 339 -18.01 22.71 -3.94
CA ASP A 339 -18.87 22.73 -5.14
C ASP A 339 -18.76 21.43 -5.94
N LYS A 340 -19.84 21.11 -6.65
CA LYS A 340 -19.89 20.00 -7.62
C LYS A 340 -19.06 20.31 -8.87
N ARG A 341 -18.36 19.30 -9.39
CA ARG A 341 -17.44 19.44 -10.54
C ARG A 341 -17.49 18.22 -11.45
N ASP A 342 -17.30 18.46 -12.74
CA ASP A 342 -17.15 17.39 -13.74
C ASP A 342 -15.79 16.69 -13.65
N ALA A 343 -14.75 17.42 -13.24
CA ALA A 343 -13.41 16.89 -13.12
C ALA A 343 -12.62 17.58 -12.00
N LEU A 344 -11.66 16.86 -11.43
CA LEU A 344 -10.74 17.36 -10.42
C LEU A 344 -9.38 16.69 -10.58
N GLY A 345 -8.33 17.50 -10.65
CA GLY A 345 -6.95 17.03 -10.51
C GLY A 345 -6.40 17.38 -9.14
N MET A 346 -6.54 16.47 -8.17
CA MET A 346 -6.07 16.68 -6.80
C MET A 346 -4.61 16.26 -6.66
N LEU A 347 -3.80 17.13 -6.06
CA LEU A 347 -2.43 16.80 -5.66
C LEU A 347 -2.35 16.72 -4.14
N THR A 348 -1.78 15.63 -3.63
CA THR A 348 -1.54 15.44 -2.20
C THR A 348 -0.05 15.17 -1.99
N VAL A 349 0.61 16.01 -1.19
CA VAL A 349 2.02 15.82 -0.81
C VAL A 349 2.05 15.26 0.61
N ILE A 350 2.77 14.16 0.80
CA ILE A 350 2.89 13.43 2.06
C ILE A 350 4.38 13.34 2.40
N VAL A 351 4.73 13.82 3.60
CA VAL A 351 6.11 13.86 4.10
C VAL A 351 6.14 13.21 5.49
N PRO A 352 6.63 11.95 5.60
CA PRO A 352 6.87 11.31 6.88
C PRO A 352 8.19 11.81 7.51
N TYR A 353 8.24 11.81 8.83
CA TYR A 353 9.41 12.20 9.61
C TYR A 353 9.54 11.35 10.88
N ARG A 354 10.77 11.23 11.40
CA ARG A 354 11.00 10.64 12.73
C ARG A 354 10.56 11.63 13.80
N ALA A 355 10.03 11.15 14.92
CA ALA A 355 9.59 12.02 16.02
C ALA A 355 10.71 12.99 16.44
N GLY A 356 10.35 14.26 16.65
CA GLY A 356 11.31 15.33 16.92
C GLY A 356 12.19 15.77 15.74
N GLN A 357 12.05 15.18 14.55
CA GLN A 357 12.80 15.52 13.34
C GLN A 357 11.88 15.99 12.20
N ARG A 358 10.80 16.70 12.53
CA ARG A 358 9.89 17.30 11.55
C ARG A 358 10.65 18.38 10.77
N ALA A 359 11.03 18.08 9.54
CA ALA A 359 11.71 19.03 8.67
C ALA A 359 10.74 20.12 8.19
N ASP A 360 11.24 21.34 8.03
CA ASP A 360 10.54 22.36 7.25
C ASP A 360 10.51 21.94 5.79
N TRP A 361 9.33 22.03 5.19
CA TRP A 361 9.14 21.78 3.78
C TRP A 361 8.10 22.71 3.17
N LYS A 362 8.23 22.91 1.86
CA LYS A 362 7.30 23.71 1.05
C LYS A 362 6.94 22.94 -0.20
N ALA A 363 5.72 23.10 -0.66
CA ALA A 363 5.30 22.58 -1.95
C ALA A 363 4.47 23.60 -2.72
N GLU A 364 4.68 23.61 -4.02
CA GLU A 364 4.02 24.50 -4.98
C GLU A 364 3.34 23.63 -6.06
N ARG A 365 2.05 23.87 -6.30
CA ARG A 365 1.32 23.27 -7.42
C ARG A 365 1.84 23.86 -8.73
N LEU A 366 2.19 22.99 -9.65
CA LEU A 366 2.49 23.35 -11.04
C LEU A 366 1.51 22.64 -11.95
N GLU A 367 0.97 23.36 -12.92
CA GLU A 367 -0.01 22.80 -13.84
C GLU A 367 0.08 23.47 -15.21
N THR A 368 0.04 22.66 -16.25
CA THR A 368 -0.03 23.08 -17.64
C THR A 368 -1.18 22.33 -18.33
N ALA A 369 -1.37 22.58 -19.64
CA ALA A 369 -2.32 21.82 -20.43
C ALA A 369 -1.96 20.32 -20.51
N THR A 370 -0.67 19.97 -20.44
CA THR A 370 -0.17 18.60 -20.66
C THR A 370 0.34 17.91 -19.41
N ALA A 371 0.58 18.64 -18.32
CA ALA A 371 1.10 18.08 -17.08
C ALA A 371 0.50 18.72 -15.83
N ILE A 372 0.59 18.01 -14.72
CA ILE A 372 0.28 18.47 -13.37
C ILE A 372 1.31 17.91 -12.41
N GLY A 373 1.69 18.65 -11.39
CA GLY A 373 2.62 18.14 -10.39
C GLY A 373 2.98 19.16 -9.33
N ALA A 374 4.05 18.87 -8.60
CA ALA A 374 4.50 19.71 -7.51
C ALA A 374 6.01 19.92 -7.55
N ARG A 375 6.44 21.13 -7.20
CA ARG A 375 7.81 21.41 -6.77
C ARG A 375 7.83 21.31 -5.26
N VAL A 376 8.53 20.32 -4.71
CA VAL A 376 8.61 20.08 -3.26
C VAL A 376 10.03 20.35 -2.80
N THR A 377 10.19 21.21 -1.79
CA THR A 377 11.47 21.43 -1.10
C THR A 377 11.36 20.90 0.30
N CYS A 378 12.19 19.91 0.65
CA CYS A 378 12.22 19.28 1.97
C CYS A 378 13.69 19.01 2.34
N GLY A 379 14.10 19.39 3.57
CA GLY A 379 15.48 19.17 4.03
C GLY A 379 16.55 19.82 3.14
N GLY A 380 16.24 21.00 2.56
CA GLY A 380 17.14 21.71 1.64
C GLY A 380 17.21 21.15 0.21
N LYS A 381 16.56 20.03 -0.08
CA LYS A 381 16.48 19.45 -1.43
C LYS A 381 15.17 19.82 -2.10
N THR A 382 15.25 20.44 -3.28
CA THR A 382 14.09 20.70 -4.14
C THR A 382 13.97 19.60 -5.20
N THR A 383 12.79 18.99 -5.30
CA THR A 383 12.46 17.98 -6.30
C THR A 383 11.24 18.44 -7.10
N LEU A 384 11.34 18.38 -8.43
CA LEU A 384 10.22 18.59 -9.35
C LEU A 384 9.59 17.23 -9.69
N ILE A 385 8.32 17.06 -9.33
CA ILE A 385 7.56 15.85 -9.61
C ILE A 385 6.41 16.24 -10.53
N GLY A 386 6.32 15.60 -11.69
CA GLY A 386 5.29 15.87 -12.69
C GLY A 386 4.62 14.59 -13.18
N PHE A 387 3.32 14.67 -13.43
CA PHE A 387 2.51 13.62 -14.02
C PHE A 387 1.98 14.11 -15.38
N ASN A 388 2.07 13.24 -16.37
CA ASN A 388 1.52 13.52 -17.69
C ASN A 388 -0.01 13.39 -17.64
N LYS A 389 -0.74 14.42 -18.11
CA LYS A 389 -2.21 14.40 -18.16
C LYS A 389 -2.76 13.65 -19.37
N ALA A 390 -1.95 13.49 -20.41
CA ALA A 390 -2.37 12.97 -21.70
C ALA A 390 -2.11 11.47 -21.84
N VAL A 391 -2.68 10.89 -22.90
CA VAL A 391 -2.46 9.48 -23.27
C VAL A 391 -0.96 9.26 -23.53
N MET A 392 -0.46 8.08 -23.11
CA MET A 392 0.96 7.70 -23.19
C MET A 392 1.61 8.10 -24.53
N GLY A 393 2.81 8.68 -24.46
CA GLY A 393 3.63 9.03 -25.64
C GLY A 393 3.55 10.49 -26.10
N THR A 394 2.69 11.30 -25.49
CA THR A 394 2.63 12.74 -25.75
C THR A 394 3.65 13.52 -24.90
N LYS A 395 4.31 14.50 -25.52
CA LYS A 395 5.26 15.37 -24.79
C LYS A 395 4.49 16.23 -23.80
N ALA A 396 4.91 16.16 -22.54
CA ALA A 396 4.40 16.96 -21.45
C ALA A 396 5.47 17.96 -20.98
N THR A 397 5.02 19.12 -20.50
CA THR A 397 5.90 20.18 -20.00
C THR A 397 5.44 20.62 -18.63
N LEU A 398 6.35 20.68 -17.66
CA LEU A 398 6.08 21.15 -16.31
C LEU A 398 7.31 21.89 -15.77
N GLY A 399 7.12 23.09 -15.22
CA GLY A 399 8.21 23.84 -14.57
C GLY A 399 9.45 24.06 -15.47
N GLY A 400 9.26 24.22 -16.78
CA GLY A 400 10.33 24.39 -17.77
C GLY A 400 11.00 23.08 -18.24
N ALA A 401 10.66 21.93 -17.66
CA ALA A 401 11.15 20.63 -18.07
C ALA A 401 10.17 19.94 -19.04
N ASN A 402 10.70 19.23 -20.04
CA ASN A 402 9.95 18.42 -20.98
C ASN A 402 10.15 16.93 -20.67
N PHE A 403 9.08 16.12 -20.78
CA PHE A 403 9.14 14.67 -20.59
C PHE A 403 8.08 13.97 -21.44
N ALA A 404 8.36 12.74 -21.88
CA ALA A 404 7.44 11.95 -22.72
C ALA A 404 6.81 10.75 -21.98
N GLY A 405 7.35 10.42 -20.79
CA GLY A 405 6.84 9.35 -19.94
C GLY A 405 5.64 9.79 -19.11
N PRO A 406 5.05 8.86 -18.32
CA PRO A 406 3.92 9.16 -17.46
C PRO A 406 4.29 10.03 -16.24
N VAL A 407 5.58 10.03 -15.88
CA VAL A 407 6.10 10.74 -14.71
C VAL A 407 7.45 11.40 -15.02
N LEU A 408 7.69 12.55 -14.39
CA LEU A 408 8.96 13.23 -14.26
C LEU A 408 9.31 13.33 -12.77
N VAL A 409 10.52 12.94 -12.40
CA VAL A 409 11.11 13.20 -11.07
C VAL A 409 12.52 13.74 -11.32
N ARG A 410 12.77 14.99 -10.95
CA ARG A 410 14.06 15.68 -11.18
C ARG A 410 14.50 16.49 -9.97
#